data_AF-A0A2D5BT67-F1
#
_entry.id   AF-A0A2D5BT67-F1
#
_cell.length_a   1.000
_cell.length_b   1.000
_cell.length_c   1.000
_cell.angle_alpha   90.00
_cell.angle_beta   90.00
_cell.angle_gamma   90.00
#
_symmetry.space_group_name_H-M   'P 1'
#
loop_
_entity.id
_entity.type
_entity.pdbx_description
1 polymer ?
#
loop_
_entity_poly.entity_id
_entity_poly.type
_entity_poly.pdbx_seq_one_letter_code
_entity_poly.pdbx_strand_id
1 'polypeptide(L)'
;MNKQYAGSSAPLLHEILTKVNNAKDKPLKIKVLKDNDSVPLRQVLKGAFDPSIEWDLPDGTPPYKENDAPAGTEHTTLYTEARKLWHFVKGADNKLAKSKKEMMFIQLLEGLHAEDAKLMIAVKEHSLNLRYKGLTDAVVKEAFGWNADYKTS
;
A
#
# COMPACT_ATOMS: atom_id res chain seq x y z
N MET A 1 9.24 15.82 14.17
CA MET A 1 9.90 14.69 14.85
C MET A 1 10.54 13.81 13.79
N ASN A 2 11.82 14.02 13.51
CA ASN A 2 12.56 13.23 12.52
C ASN A 2 12.94 11.90 13.15
N LYS A 3 12.20 10.83 12.84
CA LYS A 3 12.69 9.46 13.12
C LYS A 3 13.83 9.18 12.16
N GLN A 4 15.05 9.40 12.63
CA GLN A 4 16.26 8.86 12.03
C GLN A 4 16.21 7.34 12.18
N TYR A 5 16.03 6.63 11.07
CA TYR A 5 16.27 5.19 11.02
C TYR A 5 17.79 4.99 10.91
N ALA A 6 18.48 4.99 12.05
CA ALA A 6 19.87 4.57 12.12
C ALA A 6 19.93 3.06 11.79
N GLY A 7 20.40 2.73 10.59
CA GLY A 7 20.80 1.37 10.20
C GLY A 7 19.70 0.33 9.96
N SER A 8 18.43 0.70 9.77
CA SER A 8 17.31 -0.26 9.68
C SER A 8 16.51 -0.03 8.39
N SER A 9 16.26 -1.11 7.64
CA SER A 9 15.44 -1.13 6.42
C SER A 9 14.14 -0.34 6.60
N ALA A 10 13.70 0.39 5.57
CA ALA A 10 12.43 1.12 5.62
C ALA A 10 11.28 0.21 6.12
N PRO A 11 10.34 0.74 6.93
CA PRO A 11 9.31 -0.08 7.55
C PRO A 11 8.43 -0.76 6.49
N LEU A 12 8.12 -2.03 6.70
CA LEU A 12 7.23 -2.78 5.82
C LEU A 12 5.79 -2.35 6.07
N LEU A 13 5.07 -2.07 4.98
CA LEU A 13 3.72 -1.51 5.08
C LEU A 13 2.74 -2.53 5.69
N HIS A 14 2.91 -3.82 5.41
CA HIS A 14 2.10 -4.87 6.05
C HIS A 14 2.27 -4.91 7.56
N GLU A 15 3.45 -4.61 8.12
CA GLU A 15 3.66 -4.57 9.58
C GLU A 15 2.89 -3.41 10.21
N ILE A 16 2.88 -2.25 9.55
CA ILE A 16 2.10 -1.09 9.99
C ILE A 16 0.61 -1.44 9.98
N LEU A 17 0.09 -2.00 8.89
CA LEU A 17 -1.32 -2.36 8.80
C LEU A 17 -1.70 -3.53 9.73
N THR A 18 -0.77 -4.42 10.05
CA THR A 18 -0.95 -5.46 11.08
C THR A 18 -1.12 -4.83 12.47
N LYS A 19 -0.33 -3.79 12.79
CA LYS A 19 -0.52 -3.03 14.04
C LYS A 19 -1.88 -2.33 14.07
N VAL A 20 -2.36 -1.80 12.94
CA VAL A 20 -3.72 -1.27 12.83
C VAL A 20 -4.76 -2.37 13.07
N ASN A 21 -4.64 -3.52 12.42
CA ASN A 21 -5.53 -4.67 12.61
C ASN A 21 -5.64 -5.06 14.11
N ASN A 22 -4.50 -5.13 14.80
CA ASN A 22 -4.42 -5.57 16.19
C ASN A 22 -4.80 -4.49 17.21
N ALA A 23 -4.88 -3.21 16.82
CA ALA A 23 -5.33 -2.15 17.70
C ALA A 23 -6.81 -2.35 18.07
N LYS A 24 -7.10 -2.20 19.38
CA LYS A 24 -8.37 -2.59 20.01
C LYS A 24 -9.57 -1.77 19.53
N ASP A 25 -9.39 -0.47 19.33
CA ASP A 25 -10.46 0.47 19.02
C ASP A 25 -10.06 1.47 17.94
N LYS A 26 -11.05 2.23 17.45
CA LYS A 26 -10.88 3.21 16.37
C LYS A 26 -9.82 4.28 16.71
N PRO A 27 -9.81 4.90 17.92
CA PRO A 27 -8.77 5.86 18.29
C PRO A 27 -7.35 5.29 18.21
N LEU A 28 -7.12 4.07 18.70
CA LEU A 28 -5.81 3.43 18.63
C LEU A 28 -5.40 3.10 17.19
N LYS A 29 -6.34 2.65 16.34
CA LYS A 29 -6.10 2.44 14.90
C LYS A 29 -5.63 3.72 14.21
N ILE A 30 -6.33 4.82 14.47
CA ILE A 30 -5.97 6.16 13.97
C ILE A 30 -4.59 6.58 14.47
N LYS A 31 -4.30 6.36 15.75
CA LYS A 31 -2.98 6.66 16.33
C LYS A 31 -1.86 5.90 15.62
N VAL A 32 -2.03 4.60 15.35
CA VAL A 32 -1.03 3.80 14.62
C VAL A 32 -0.78 4.38 13.23
N LEU A 33 -1.82 4.77 12.49
CA LEU A 33 -1.67 5.39 11.17
C LEU A 33 -0.93 6.74 11.25
N LYS A 34 -1.27 7.59 12.21
CA LYS A 34 -0.62 8.90 12.43
C LYS A 34 0.84 8.75 12.85
N ASP A 35 1.15 7.80 13.73
CA ASP A 35 2.51 7.57 14.23
C ASP A 35 3.47 7.00 13.16
N ASN A 36 2.92 6.46 12.05
CA ASN A 36 3.64 5.92 10.90
C ASN A 36 3.34 6.70 9.59
N ASP A 37 2.84 7.93 9.72
CA ASP A 37 2.46 8.75 8.58
C ASP A 37 3.64 8.95 7.62
N SER A 38 3.40 8.64 6.35
CA SER A 38 4.38 8.75 5.27
C SER A 38 3.67 8.83 3.91
N VAL A 39 4.34 9.44 2.93
CA VAL A 39 3.82 9.54 1.56
C VAL A 39 3.48 8.15 0.97
N PRO A 40 4.35 7.12 1.09
CA PRO A 40 4.04 5.78 0.58
C PRO A 40 2.81 5.15 1.24
N LEU A 41 2.69 5.25 2.57
CA LEU A 41 1.52 4.74 3.30
C LEU A 41 0.24 5.42 2.80
N ARG A 42 0.27 6.75 2.66
CA ARG A 42 -0.87 7.51 2.14
C ARG A 42 -1.23 7.11 0.71
N GLN A 43 -0.25 6.93 -0.18
CA GLN A 43 -0.48 6.51 -1.57
C GLN A 43 -1.14 5.13 -1.65
N VAL A 44 -0.64 4.17 -0.88
CA VAL A 44 -1.18 2.80 -0.83
C VAL A 44 -2.61 2.80 -0.28
N LEU A 45 -2.87 3.52 0.81
CA LEU A 45 -4.21 3.61 1.38
C LEU A 45 -5.17 4.36 0.46
N LYS A 46 -4.70 5.41 -0.23
CA LYS A 46 -5.52 6.10 -1.24
C LYS A 46 -5.86 5.16 -2.39
N GLY A 47 -4.88 4.42 -2.92
CA GLY A 47 -5.13 3.42 -3.97
C GLY A 47 -6.07 2.29 -3.57
N ALA A 48 -6.20 1.98 -2.28
CA ALA A 48 -7.12 0.96 -1.79
C ALA A 48 -8.55 1.48 -1.58
N PHE A 49 -8.71 2.73 -1.15
CA PHE A 49 -9.98 3.25 -0.63
C PHE A 49 -10.59 4.39 -1.45
N ASP A 50 -9.81 5.13 -2.24
CA ASP A 50 -10.32 6.21 -3.09
C ASP A 50 -11.03 5.63 -4.32
N PRO A 51 -12.36 5.79 -4.46
CA PRO A 51 -13.11 5.21 -5.56
C PRO A 51 -12.78 5.84 -6.91
N SER A 52 -12.09 6.99 -6.94
CA SER A 52 -11.62 7.60 -8.20
C SER A 52 -10.37 6.94 -8.77
N ILE A 53 -9.69 6.08 -7.99
CA ILE A 53 -8.54 5.32 -8.45
C ILE A 53 -9.01 3.98 -9.00
N GLU A 54 -9.06 3.90 -10.33
CA GLU A 54 -9.23 2.64 -11.07
C GLU A 54 -7.87 2.08 -11.48
N TRP A 55 -7.60 0.82 -11.16
CA TRP A 55 -6.37 0.13 -11.56
C TRP A 55 -6.46 -0.36 -13.01
N ASP A 56 -5.49 -0.01 -13.84
CA ASP A 56 -5.32 -0.47 -15.22
C ASP A 56 -4.54 -1.80 -15.28
N LEU A 57 -5.02 -2.76 -14.48
CA LEU A 57 -4.47 -4.11 -14.33
C LEU A 57 -5.62 -5.13 -14.44
N PRO A 58 -5.37 -6.38 -14.88
CA PRO A 58 -6.35 -7.45 -14.82
C PRO A 58 -6.78 -7.75 -13.39
N ASP A 59 -8.01 -8.24 -13.23
CA ASP A 59 -8.55 -8.75 -11.96
C ASP A 59 -7.80 -10.01 -11.50
N GLY A 60 -7.80 -10.24 -10.19
CA GLY A 60 -7.22 -11.43 -9.57
C GLY A 60 -5.69 -11.38 -9.43
N THR A 61 -5.11 -12.43 -8.87
CA THR A 61 -3.66 -12.49 -8.62
C THR A 61 -2.92 -12.91 -9.90
N PRO A 62 -1.99 -12.11 -10.44
CA PRO A 62 -1.16 -12.55 -11.56
C PRO A 62 -0.21 -13.68 -11.09
N PRO A 63 0.30 -14.51 -12.01
CA PRO A 63 1.34 -15.47 -11.67
C PRO A 63 2.65 -14.70 -11.41
N TYR A 64 3.10 -14.66 -10.14
CA TYR A 64 4.39 -14.11 -9.75
C TYR A 64 5.14 -15.11 -8.87
N LYS A 65 6.47 -15.06 -8.89
CA LYS A 65 7.28 -15.81 -7.93
C LYS A 65 7.36 -15.05 -6.62
N GLU A 66 6.86 -15.63 -5.52
CA GLU A 66 7.02 -15.02 -4.19
C GLU A 66 8.50 -14.88 -3.84
N ASN A 67 8.85 -13.78 -3.19
CA ASN A 67 10.19 -13.56 -2.66
C ASN A 67 10.32 -14.22 -1.29
N ASP A 68 11.14 -15.26 -1.21
CA ASP A 68 11.35 -16.05 0.00
C ASP A 68 12.43 -15.48 0.95
N ALA A 69 13.08 -14.36 0.61
CA ALA A 69 14.17 -13.87 1.44
C ALA A 69 13.67 -13.19 2.74
N PRO A 70 14.39 -13.36 3.87
CA PRO A 70 13.93 -12.87 5.17
C PRO A 70 13.72 -11.35 5.22
N ALA A 71 12.78 -10.90 6.06
CA ALA A 71 12.63 -9.48 6.38
C ALA A 71 13.95 -8.90 6.93
N GLY A 72 14.32 -7.70 6.49
CA GLY A 72 15.57 -7.04 6.87
C GLY A 72 16.79 -7.39 6.02
N THR A 73 16.64 -8.18 4.95
CA THR A 73 17.64 -8.28 3.86
C THR A 73 17.43 -7.17 2.81
N GLU A 74 18.35 -7.02 1.84
CA GLU A 74 18.21 -6.01 0.76
C GLU A 74 17.02 -6.31 -0.16
N HIS A 75 15.83 -5.92 0.30
CA HIS A 75 14.59 -5.97 -0.46
C HIS A 75 14.18 -4.58 -0.88
N THR A 76 13.63 -4.48 -2.09
CA THR A 76 12.80 -3.32 -2.44
C THR A 76 11.60 -3.30 -1.49
N THR A 77 11.47 -2.22 -0.75
CA THR A 77 10.31 -2.04 0.13
C THR A 77 9.15 -1.47 -0.67
N LEU A 78 7.92 -1.82 -0.31
CA LEU A 78 6.76 -1.15 -0.89
C LEU A 78 6.80 0.36 -0.60
N TYR A 79 7.46 0.74 0.50
CA TYR A 79 7.77 2.13 0.82
C TYR A 79 8.53 2.85 -0.31
N THR A 80 9.56 2.23 -0.89
CA THR A 80 10.34 2.82 -2.00
C THR A 80 9.64 2.73 -3.35
N GLU A 81 8.83 1.70 -3.55
CA GLU A 81 8.17 1.41 -4.82
C GLU A 81 6.82 2.12 -4.99
N ALA A 82 6.21 2.61 -3.89
CA ALA A 82 4.92 3.32 -3.92
C ALA A 82 4.86 4.49 -4.92
N ARG A 83 6.01 5.15 -5.16
CA ARG A 83 6.14 6.22 -6.15
C ARG A 83 5.87 5.79 -7.59
N LYS A 84 5.90 4.49 -7.90
CA LYS A 84 5.65 3.93 -9.23
C LYS A 84 4.19 3.50 -9.42
N LEU A 85 3.36 3.52 -8.37
CA LEU A 85 1.99 3.01 -8.44
C LEU A 85 1.11 3.75 -9.44
N TRP A 86 1.40 5.03 -9.72
CA TRP A 86 0.67 5.81 -10.72
C TRP A 86 0.74 5.20 -12.14
N HIS A 87 1.78 4.41 -12.47
CA HIS A 87 1.86 3.70 -13.75
C HIS A 87 0.69 2.74 -13.95
N PHE A 88 0.14 2.21 -12.85
CA PHE A 88 -0.94 1.24 -12.85
C PHE A 88 -2.31 1.88 -12.68
N VAL A 89 -2.42 3.20 -12.58
CA VAL A 89 -3.71 3.90 -12.50
C VAL A 89 -4.20 4.23 -13.90
N LYS A 90 -5.47 3.93 -14.17
CA LYS A 90 -6.10 4.18 -15.48
C LYS A 90 -6.06 5.66 -15.83
N GLY A 91 -5.60 5.96 -17.05
CA GLY A 91 -5.47 7.33 -17.55
C GLY A 91 -4.27 8.12 -17.01
N ALA A 92 -3.58 7.65 -15.97
CA ALA A 92 -2.43 8.35 -15.39
C ALA A 92 -1.14 8.16 -16.22
N ASP A 93 -0.93 6.96 -16.77
CA ASP A 93 0.15 6.68 -17.71
C ASP A 93 -0.39 6.14 -19.03
N ASN A 94 -0.52 7.02 -20.02
CA ASN A 94 -0.98 6.67 -21.36
C ASN A 94 0.18 6.32 -22.31
N LYS A 95 1.43 6.35 -21.83
CA LYS A 95 2.62 6.03 -22.66
C LYS A 95 2.94 4.55 -22.63
N LEU A 96 2.64 3.86 -21.53
CA LEU A 96 2.89 2.43 -21.38
C LEU A 96 1.70 1.61 -21.89
N ALA A 97 2.00 0.60 -22.71
CA ALA A 97 1.02 -0.41 -23.10
C ALA A 97 0.58 -1.26 -21.90
N LYS A 98 -0.67 -1.76 -21.94
CA LYS A 98 -1.25 -2.56 -20.85
C LYS A 98 -0.39 -3.78 -20.46
N SER A 99 0.11 -4.53 -21.45
CA SER A 99 1.02 -5.67 -21.21
C SER A 99 2.31 -5.28 -20.49
N LYS A 100 2.82 -4.07 -20.74
CA LYS A 100 4.01 -3.56 -20.04
C LYS A 100 3.70 -3.22 -18.59
N LYS A 101 2.52 -2.64 -18.31
CA LYS A 101 2.05 -2.37 -16.94
C LYS A 101 1.88 -3.65 -16.15
N GLU A 102 1.25 -4.66 -16.74
CA GLU A 102 1.11 -6.00 -16.14
C GLU A 102 2.46 -6.61 -15.78
N MET A 103 3.42 -6.60 -16.72
CA MET A 103 4.77 -7.09 -16.47
C MET A 103 5.50 -6.31 -15.37
N MET A 104 5.37 -4.97 -15.36
CA MET A 104 5.94 -4.13 -14.30
C MET A 104 5.30 -4.40 -12.93
N PHE A 105 4.00 -4.71 -12.89
CA PHE A 105 3.32 -5.08 -11.66
C PHE A 105 3.79 -6.43 -11.14
N ILE A 106 3.97 -7.44 -12.02
CA ILE A 106 4.57 -8.73 -11.64
C ILE A 106 5.97 -8.51 -11.05
N GLN A 107 6.83 -7.75 -11.73
CA GLN A 107 8.19 -7.44 -11.24
C GLN A 107 8.18 -6.72 -9.90
N LEU A 108 7.20 -5.82 -9.67
CA LEU A 108 6.99 -5.21 -8.37
C LEU A 108 6.70 -6.28 -7.33
N LEU A 109 5.72 -7.16 -7.55
CA LEU A 109 5.36 -8.22 -6.59
C LEU A 109 6.53 -9.16 -6.28
N GLU A 110 7.30 -9.56 -7.29
CA GLU A 110 8.48 -10.43 -7.13
C GLU A 110 9.63 -9.76 -6.37
N GLY A 111 9.72 -8.43 -6.41
CA GLY A 111 10.73 -7.65 -5.69
C GLY A 111 10.34 -7.27 -4.26
N LEU A 112 9.07 -7.42 -3.88
CA LEU A 112 8.55 -7.09 -2.56
C LEU A 112 8.67 -8.27 -1.60
N HIS A 113 8.70 -7.97 -0.30
CA HIS A 113 8.43 -8.98 0.73
C HIS A 113 7.05 -9.62 0.48
N ALA A 114 6.93 -10.95 0.67
CA ALA A 114 5.72 -11.71 0.33
C ALA A 114 4.42 -11.10 0.90
N GLU A 115 4.45 -10.60 2.14
CA GLU A 115 3.28 -9.97 2.75
C GLU A 115 2.95 -8.57 2.19
N ASP A 116 3.95 -7.81 1.71
CA ASP A 116 3.73 -6.54 1.00
C ASP A 116 3.21 -6.79 -0.42
N ALA A 117 3.64 -7.87 -1.09
CA ALA A 117 3.08 -8.30 -2.37
C ALA A 117 1.59 -8.64 -2.23
N LYS A 118 1.22 -9.45 -1.22
CA LYS A 118 -0.18 -9.76 -0.91
C LYS A 118 -0.98 -8.53 -0.49
N LEU A 119 -0.36 -7.57 0.19
CA LEU A 119 -0.97 -6.28 0.49
C LEU A 119 -1.29 -5.53 -0.80
N MET A 120 -0.36 -5.44 -1.76
CA MET A 120 -0.60 -4.76 -3.04
C MET A 120 -1.67 -5.42 -3.89
N ILE A 121 -1.80 -6.75 -3.85
CA ILE A 121 -2.93 -7.45 -4.46
C ILE A 121 -4.24 -7.02 -3.78
N ALA A 122 -4.29 -6.98 -2.44
CA ALA A 122 -5.49 -6.54 -1.73
C ALA A 122 -5.85 -5.07 -1.99
N VAL A 123 -4.85 -4.22 -2.28
CA VAL A 123 -5.06 -2.83 -2.71
C VAL A 123 -5.75 -2.79 -4.06
N LYS A 124 -5.24 -3.52 -5.07
CA LYS A 124 -5.81 -3.49 -6.43
C LYS A 124 -7.21 -4.09 -6.49
N GLU A 125 -7.46 -5.11 -5.67
CA GLU A 125 -8.76 -5.79 -5.56
C GLU A 125 -9.73 -5.07 -4.62
N HIS A 126 -9.39 -3.88 -4.12
CA HIS A 126 -10.19 -3.12 -3.15
C HIS A 126 -10.65 -3.95 -1.93
N SER A 127 -9.81 -4.89 -1.49
CA SER A 127 -10.09 -5.86 -0.42
C SER A 127 -9.18 -5.69 0.80
N LEU A 128 -8.48 -4.57 0.91
CA LEU A 128 -7.49 -4.31 1.96
C LEU A 128 -8.11 -4.37 3.38
N ASN A 129 -9.35 -3.93 3.54
CA ASN A 129 -10.12 -4.02 4.78
C ASN A 129 -10.50 -5.46 5.18
N LEU A 130 -10.59 -6.38 4.22
CA LEU A 130 -10.79 -7.81 4.48
C LEU A 130 -9.50 -8.44 5.01
N ARG A 131 -8.34 -7.99 4.50
CA ARG A 131 -7.02 -8.42 4.96
C ARG A 131 -6.67 -7.87 6.35
N TYR A 132 -6.95 -6.59 6.60
CA TYR A 132 -6.66 -5.90 7.87
C TYR A 132 -7.96 -5.41 8.52
N LYS A 133 -8.48 -6.17 9.49
CA LYS A 133 -9.76 -5.89 10.15
C LYS A 133 -9.76 -4.54 10.86
N GLY A 134 -10.81 -3.78 10.59
CA GLY A 134 -11.00 -2.44 11.16
C GLY A 134 -10.16 -1.34 10.50
N LEU A 135 -9.39 -1.64 9.45
CA LEU A 135 -8.86 -0.62 8.54
C LEU A 135 -9.97 -0.24 7.56
N THR A 136 -10.79 0.74 7.93
CA THR A 136 -11.94 1.20 7.12
C THR A 136 -11.67 2.55 6.48
N ASP A 137 -12.50 2.94 5.50
CA ASP A 137 -12.41 4.26 4.86
C ASP A 137 -12.50 5.39 5.91
N ALA A 138 -13.40 5.24 6.90
CA ALA A 138 -13.58 6.21 7.96
C ALA A 138 -12.34 6.34 8.87
N VAL A 139 -11.67 5.23 9.18
CA VAL A 139 -10.42 5.22 9.96
C VAL A 139 -9.32 5.96 9.20
N VAL A 140 -9.16 5.67 7.91
CA VAL A 140 -8.11 6.27 7.08
C VAL A 140 -8.37 7.76 6.86
N LYS A 141 -9.61 8.16 6.56
CA LYS A 141 -9.98 9.57 6.39
C LYS A 141 -9.73 10.38 7.65
N GLU A 142 -10.17 9.89 8.81
CA GLU A 142 -9.96 10.57 10.09
C GLU A 142 -8.49 10.62 10.50
N ALA A 143 -7.70 9.58 10.17
CA ALA A 143 -6.28 9.57 10.45
C ALA A 143 -5.52 10.67 9.71
N PHE A 144 -5.90 10.95 8.47
CA PHE A 144 -5.16 11.83 7.58
C PHE A 144 -5.83 13.17 7.28
N GLY A 145 -6.99 13.45 7.89
CA GLY A 145 -7.76 14.68 7.65
C GLY A 145 -8.33 14.75 6.24
N TRP A 146 -8.67 13.60 5.66
CA TRP A 146 -9.20 13.54 4.31
C TRP A 146 -10.72 13.70 4.27
N ASN A 147 -11.18 14.46 3.28
CA ASN A 147 -12.59 14.58 2.95
C ASN A 147 -13.09 13.37 2.11
N ALA A 148 -14.32 13.46 1.58
CA ALA A 148 -14.91 12.42 0.74
C ALA A 148 -14.09 12.11 -0.52
N ASP A 149 -13.32 13.09 -1.02
CA ASP A 149 -12.49 12.99 -2.22
C ASP A 149 -11.04 12.58 -1.93
N TYR A 150 -10.73 12.13 -0.71
CA TYR A 150 -9.38 11.76 -0.29
C TYR A 150 -8.36 12.89 -0.48
N LYS A 151 -8.80 14.13 -0.24
CA LYS A 151 -7.99 15.35 -0.23
C LYS A 151 -7.95 15.91 1.18
N THR A 152 -6.80 16.46 1.57
CA THR A 152 -6.68 17.17 2.85
C THR A 152 -7.63 18.35 2.84
N SER A 153 -8.43 18.46 3.90
CA SER A 153 -9.36 19.58 4.10
C SER A 153 -8.64 20.83 4.57
#